data_AF-A0A2H0TXK6-F1
#
_entry.id   AF-A0A2H0TXK6-F1
#
_cell.length_a   1.000
_cell.length_b   1.000
_cell.length_c   1.000
_cell.angle_alpha   90.00
_cell.angle_beta   90.00
_cell.angle_gamma   90.00
#
_symmetry.space_group_name_H-M   'P 1'
#
loop_
_entity.id
_entity.type
_entity.pdbx_description
1 polymer ?
#
loop_
_entity_poly.entity_id
_entity_poly.type
_entity_poly.pdbx_seq_one_letter_code
_entity_poly.pdbx_strand_id
1 'polypeptide(L)'
;MKRKNQVLWVAIVVCMLFVGTRTSAATKEILINRDSSQTTGRDVILFLEAPTGATEMRISNDVTFSDTSWRPYQRTKSWKLTVGRGQKIVYAQYKWSNGITSNIFNDTIQLEVPMGIDGKVEINKNVETTKSRQVTLTIEHSDWIEEMFISNTSDFNQFDARLPATQVPWTLTEGSGEKTVYVQLKNANGDFETYHDTITYKEPVGQIPGGTVLQSDTSQLYYLGFDGQIHPFLHSSVFHSWFDSIAKAKIRVVSSLTLRQYQVGKPVCIRGGTWLVRFQNFSQLYAVEPGCRLFPLRSEVEARIVYGADWKKRLVVLSEFESVSYSTVNRGVQDEAHDIIDRDNDGLDKATEDLYGSSDRLPDSDGDGLSDLEEVAVWFTSPIDNDTDNDGVGDMKQVLDEYLTDSIMSLSEDVYGYPGGLIIKSSADGKYYMNFIDGYTYFLSRKTTDAVFTSNQLDTTFVMSSSPFLSLTVRSGWHVRAASDVLLHPSLITNQGNLYAL
;
A
#
# COMPACT_ATOMS: atom_id res chain seq x y z
N MET A 1 75.22 2.09 -73.49
CA MET A 1 73.85 2.34 -72.98
C MET A 1 73.55 1.29 -71.92
N LYS A 2 73.62 1.69 -70.65
CA LYS A 2 73.69 0.80 -69.48
C LYS A 2 72.32 0.75 -68.79
N ARG A 3 71.67 -0.42 -68.74
CA ARG A 3 70.59 -0.68 -67.79
C ARG A 3 71.23 -0.85 -66.40
N LYS A 4 70.95 0.08 -65.48
CA LYS A 4 71.53 0.10 -64.14
C LYS A 4 70.91 -0.98 -63.26
N ASN A 5 71.80 -1.73 -62.60
CA ASN A 5 71.55 -2.67 -61.51
C ASN A 5 70.70 -2.06 -60.40
N GLN A 6 69.76 -2.83 -59.86
CA GLN A 6 69.36 -2.71 -58.45
C GLN A 6 69.37 -4.11 -57.81
N VAL A 7 70.15 -4.20 -56.74
CA VAL A 7 70.36 -5.37 -55.90
C VAL A 7 69.18 -5.49 -54.96
N LEU A 8 68.51 -6.65 -54.97
CA LEU A 8 67.44 -6.98 -54.04
C LEU A 8 68.09 -7.49 -52.73
N TRP A 9 68.11 -6.65 -51.69
CA TRP A 9 68.51 -7.05 -50.34
C TRP A 9 67.29 -7.56 -49.57
N VAL A 10 67.35 -8.82 -49.17
CA VAL A 10 66.43 -9.44 -48.20
C VAL A 10 66.79 -8.90 -46.81
N ALA A 11 65.92 -8.06 -46.25
CA ALA A 11 66.02 -7.64 -44.85
C ALA A 11 65.15 -8.57 -43.99
N ILE A 12 65.82 -9.37 -43.15
CA ILE A 12 65.19 -10.18 -42.11
C ILE A 12 64.64 -9.23 -41.05
N VAL A 13 63.31 -9.18 -40.92
CA VAL A 13 62.63 -8.47 -39.83
C VAL A 13 62.69 -9.37 -38.60
N VAL A 14 63.58 -9.04 -37.66
CA VAL A 14 63.55 -9.58 -36.30
C VAL A 14 62.34 -8.95 -35.60
N CYS A 15 61.30 -9.74 -35.40
CA CYS A 15 60.13 -9.37 -34.62
C CYS A 15 60.54 -9.32 -33.13
N MET A 16 60.86 -8.13 -32.61
CA MET A 16 60.90 -7.90 -31.17
C MET A 16 59.46 -7.93 -30.66
N LEU A 17 59.12 -9.01 -29.94
CA LEU A 17 57.94 -9.06 -29.07
C LEU A 17 58.08 -7.98 -27.98
N PHE A 18 57.49 -6.82 -28.21
CA PHE A 18 57.04 -5.98 -27.10
C PHE A 18 55.79 -6.65 -26.51
N VAL A 19 55.97 -7.38 -25.42
CA VAL A 19 54.86 -7.70 -24.52
C VAL A 19 54.50 -6.40 -23.82
N GLY A 20 53.72 -5.56 -24.50
CA GLY A 20 52.99 -4.50 -23.83
C GLY A 20 52.01 -5.19 -22.90
N THR A 21 52.29 -5.18 -21.60
CA THR A 21 51.28 -5.48 -20.59
C THR A 21 50.19 -4.43 -20.78
N ARG A 22 49.14 -4.77 -21.52
CA ARG A 22 47.87 -4.07 -21.40
C ARG A 22 47.45 -4.30 -19.96
N THR A 23 47.67 -3.31 -19.10
CA THR A 23 46.91 -3.21 -17.86
C THR A 23 45.47 -3.00 -18.29
N SER A 24 44.74 -4.11 -18.45
CA SER A 24 43.29 -4.07 -18.47
C SER A 24 42.90 -3.36 -17.19
N ALA A 25 42.21 -2.23 -17.27
CA ALA A 25 41.49 -1.73 -16.12
C ALA A 25 40.63 -2.90 -15.61
N ALA A 26 40.68 -3.18 -14.30
CA ALA A 26 39.79 -4.16 -13.72
C ALA A 26 38.36 -3.72 -14.06
N THR A 27 37.68 -4.49 -14.88
CA THR A 27 36.26 -4.30 -15.17
C THR A 27 35.52 -4.51 -13.86
N LYS A 28 34.98 -3.46 -13.26
CA LYS A 28 34.17 -3.56 -12.05
C LYS A 28 32.92 -4.39 -12.37
N GLU A 29 32.66 -5.40 -11.55
CA GLU A 29 31.57 -6.34 -11.75
C GLU A 29 30.19 -5.75 -11.42
N ILE A 30 30.15 -4.59 -10.77
CA ILE A 30 28.96 -3.76 -10.55
C ILE A 30 29.35 -2.28 -10.67
N LEU A 31 28.48 -1.49 -11.28
CA LEU A 31 28.59 -0.05 -11.45
C LEU A 31 27.24 0.62 -11.20
N ILE A 32 27.18 1.59 -10.29
CA ILE A 32 25.99 2.41 -10.07
C ILE A 32 26.02 3.59 -11.03
N ASN A 33 24.97 3.79 -11.82
CA ASN A 33 24.84 4.89 -12.79
C ASN A 33 26.07 5.04 -13.72
N ARG A 34 26.66 3.91 -14.16
CA ARG A 34 27.90 3.86 -14.95
C ARG A 34 29.10 4.52 -14.23
N ASP A 35 29.31 4.17 -12.96
CA ASP A 35 30.40 4.69 -12.11
C ASP A 35 30.27 6.19 -11.81
N SER A 36 29.03 6.69 -11.74
CA SER A 36 28.80 8.08 -11.31
C SER A 36 29.28 8.25 -9.88
N SER A 37 30.02 9.31 -9.61
CA SER A 37 30.50 9.61 -8.25
C SER A 37 29.38 10.04 -7.32
N GLN A 38 28.28 10.62 -7.86
CA GLN A 38 27.19 11.18 -7.07
C GLN A 38 25.82 10.98 -7.72
N THR A 39 24.76 11.04 -6.91
CA THR A 39 23.34 11.11 -7.32
C THR A 39 22.55 11.97 -6.33
N THR A 40 21.43 12.56 -6.76
CA THR A 40 20.52 13.35 -5.92
C THR A 40 19.24 12.58 -5.52
N GLY A 41 18.90 11.53 -6.25
CA GLY A 41 17.76 10.64 -5.97
C GLY A 41 18.21 9.20 -5.70
N ARG A 42 17.34 8.42 -5.06
CA ARG A 42 17.64 7.01 -4.71
C ARG A 42 17.37 6.02 -5.83
N ASP A 43 16.57 6.39 -6.82
CA ASP A 43 16.34 5.57 -8.00
C ASP A 43 17.57 5.65 -8.93
N VAL A 44 18.31 4.56 -9.02
CA VAL A 44 19.55 4.42 -9.81
C VAL A 44 19.46 3.23 -10.75
N ILE A 45 20.38 3.17 -11.72
CA ILE A 45 20.53 2.05 -12.63
C ILE A 45 21.87 1.38 -12.36
N LEU A 46 21.83 0.09 -12.05
CA LEU A 46 23.01 -0.75 -11.91
C LEU A 46 23.42 -1.29 -13.27
N PHE A 47 24.71 -1.30 -13.56
CA PHE A 47 25.34 -1.97 -14.69
C PHE A 47 26.23 -3.07 -14.14
N LEU A 48 26.00 -4.30 -14.57
CA LEU A 48 26.55 -5.50 -13.96
C LEU A 48 27.38 -6.23 -15.01
N GLU A 49 28.61 -6.57 -14.66
CA GLU A 49 29.54 -7.32 -15.50
C GLU A 49 29.96 -8.58 -14.74
N ALA A 50 29.07 -9.57 -14.69
CA ALA A 50 29.34 -10.79 -13.95
C ALA A 50 30.57 -11.54 -14.49
N PRO A 51 31.31 -12.26 -13.62
CA PRO A 51 32.37 -13.17 -14.03
C PRO A 51 31.87 -14.19 -15.07
N THR A 52 32.75 -14.56 -16.00
CA THR A 52 32.41 -15.46 -17.11
C THR A 52 31.71 -16.73 -16.64
N GLY A 53 30.54 -17.01 -17.21
CA GLY A 53 29.77 -18.22 -16.94
C GLY A 53 28.82 -18.14 -15.75
N ALA A 54 28.78 -17.03 -15.00
CA ALA A 54 27.76 -16.83 -13.97
C ALA A 54 26.36 -16.84 -14.59
N THR A 55 25.45 -17.58 -13.95
CA THR A 55 24.07 -17.75 -14.40
C THR A 55 23.09 -16.98 -13.52
N GLU A 56 23.45 -16.79 -12.26
CA GLU A 56 22.65 -16.11 -11.24
C GLU A 56 23.46 -14.96 -10.61
N MET A 57 22.74 -14.00 -10.03
CA MET A 57 23.24 -12.88 -9.23
C MET A 57 22.34 -12.68 -8.02
N ARG A 58 22.77 -11.93 -7.01
CA ARG A 58 21.91 -11.32 -5.98
C ARG A 58 22.46 -9.95 -5.67
N ILE A 59 21.59 -8.99 -5.39
CA ILE A 59 21.98 -7.60 -5.15
C ILE A 59 21.21 -7.07 -3.96
N SER A 60 21.89 -6.39 -3.06
CA SER A 60 21.27 -5.74 -1.90
C SER A 60 22.02 -4.47 -1.50
N ASN A 61 21.35 -3.63 -0.72
CA ASN A 61 21.99 -2.55 0.02
C ASN A 61 22.66 -3.05 1.32
N ASP A 62 22.38 -4.30 1.71
CA ASP A 62 22.99 -5.01 2.83
C ASP A 62 23.96 -6.09 2.31
N VAL A 63 25.18 -6.07 2.85
CA VAL A 63 26.24 -7.06 2.56
C VAL A 63 25.87 -8.47 2.99
N THR A 64 24.92 -8.64 3.92
CA THR A 64 24.47 -9.96 4.38
C THR A 64 23.58 -10.66 3.37
N PHE A 65 22.95 -9.90 2.48
CA PHE A 65 21.94 -10.40 1.55
C PHE A 65 20.79 -11.14 2.26
N SER A 66 20.45 -10.75 3.49
CA SER A 66 19.36 -11.37 4.27
C SER A 66 17.97 -10.97 3.76
N ASP A 67 17.90 -9.85 3.03
CA ASP A 67 16.70 -9.28 2.40
C ASP A 67 16.52 -9.73 0.94
N THR A 68 17.34 -10.66 0.45
CA THR A 68 17.41 -11.01 -0.98
C THR A 68 17.81 -12.46 -1.21
N SER A 69 17.20 -13.06 -2.21
CA SER A 69 17.53 -14.39 -2.71
C SER A 69 18.46 -14.34 -3.94
N TRP A 70 18.86 -15.50 -4.47
CA TRP A 70 19.57 -15.58 -5.75
C TRP A 70 18.59 -15.46 -6.93
N ARG A 71 19.00 -14.80 -8.01
CA ARG A 71 18.17 -14.48 -9.20
C ARG A 71 18.93 -14.63 -10.51
N PRO A 72 18.29 -14.80 -11.68
CA PRO A 72 18.99 -14.84 -12.96
C PRO A 72 19.83 -13.59 -13.21
N TYR A 73 21.04 -13.76 -13.76
CA TYR A 73 21.92 -12.65 -14.07
C TYR A 73 21.36 -11.74 -15.16
N GLN A 74 21.34 -10.43 -14.90
CA GLN A 74 21.00 -9.38 -15.87
C GLN A 74 22.13 -8.35 -15.92
N ARG A 75 22.40 -7.78 -17.10
CA ARG A 75 23.44 -6.74 -17.27
C ARG A 75 23.04 -5.38 -16.72
N THR A 76 21.76 -5.12 -16.55
CA THR A 76 21.25 -3.83 -16.04
C THR A 76 20.05 -4.04 -15.14
N LYS A 77 19.93 -3.27 -14.05
CA LYS A 77 18.78 -3.34 -13.13
C LYS A 77 18.47 -1.96 -12.53
N SER A 78 17.20 -1.56 -12.52
CA SER A 78 16.74 -0.42 -11.72
C SER A 78 16.82 -0.77 -10.23
N TRP A 79 17.34 0.14 -9.43
CA TRP A 79 17.64 -0.12 -8.02
C TRP A 79 17.33 1.09 -7.16
N LYS A 80 16.81 0.86 -5.96
CA LYS A 80 16.50 1.92 -5.00
C LYS A 80 17.48 1.88 -3.84
N LEU A 81 18.23 2.97 -3.66
CA LEU A 81 19.19 3.12 -2.58
C LEU A 81 18.48 3.28 -1.22
N THR A 82 19.20 2.99 -0.14
CA THR A 82 18.73 3.27 1.23
C THR A 82 18.52 4.76 1.43
N VAL A 83 17.58 5.12 2.31
CA VAL A 83 17.31 6.50 2.72
C VAL A 83 18.56 7.12 3.37
N GLY A 84 18.69 8.44 3.26
CA GLY A 84 19.67 9.22 4.02
C GLY A 84 20.88 9.63 3.19
N ARG A 85 21.44 10.82 3.41
CA ARG A 85 22.60 11.32 2.63
C ARG A 85 23.87 10.50 2.85
N GLY A 86 24.87 10.75 2.01
CA GLY A 86 26.21 10.17 2.13
C GLY A 86 26.39 8.90 1.31
N GLN A 87 27.50 8.19 1.55
CA GLN A 87 27.89 7.06 0.73
C GLN A 87 26.83 5.95 0.80
N LYS A 88 26.41 5.49 -0.37
CA LYS A 88 25.50 4.37 -0.56
C LYS A 88 26.30 3.26 -1.21
N ILE A 89 26.05 2.04 -0.76
CA ILE A 89 26.75 0.86 -1.23
C ILE A 89 25.68 -0.09 -1.76
N VAL A 90 25.94 -0.62 -2.94
CA VAL A 90 25.15 -1.70 -3.50
C VAL A 90 26.08 -2.88 -3.67
N TYR A 91 25.72 -3.99 -3.04
CA TYR A 91 26.46 -5.23 -3.08
C TYR A 91 25.87 -6.12 -4.16
N ALA A 92 26.72 -6.83 -4.90
CA ALA A 92 26.32 -7.87 -5.83
C ALA A 92 27.16 -9.13 -5.61
N GLN A 93 26.52 -10.28 -5.68
CA GLN A 93 27.20 -11.57 -5.69
C GLN A 93 26.69 -12.39 -6.87
N TYR A 94 27.52 -13.26 -7.43
CA TYR A 94 27.19 -14.08 -8.60
C TYR A 94 27.29 -15.57 -8.29
N LYS A 95 26.52 -16.39 -8.98
CA LYS A 95 26.47 -17.84 -8.77
C LYS A 95 26.42 -18.57 -10.11
N TRP A 96 27.13 -19.69 -10.17
CA TRP A 96 27.23 -20.56 -11.34
C TRP A 96 26.24 -21.73 -11.23
N SER A 97 25.96 -22.40 -12.35
CA SER A 97 25.03 -23.53 -12.44
C SER A 97 25.40 -24.73 -11.56
N ASN A 98 26.65 -24.81 -11.09
CA ASN A 98 27.14 -25.83 -10.16
C ASN A 98 26.96 -25.44 -8.68
N GLY A 99 26.30 -24.32 -8.38
CA GLY A 99 26.02 -23.85 -7.02
C GLY A 99 27.15 -23.06 -6.37
N ILE A 100 28.32 -22.93 -7.00
CA ILE A 100 29.43 -22.12 -6.47
C ILE A 100 29.06 -20.64 -6.54
N THR A 101 29.47 -19.87 -5.53
CA THR A 101 29.24 -18.42 -5.44
C THR A 101 30.55 -17.64 -5.58
N SER A 102 30.49 -16.45 -6.19
CA SER A 102 31.61 -15.53 -6.29
C SER A 102 31.91 -14.87 -4.95
N ASN A 103 33.00 -14.10 -4.90
CA ASN A 103 33.16 -13.07 -3.87
C ASN A 103 32.02 -12.05 -3.96
N ILE A 104 31.78 -11.31 -2.87
CA ILE A 104 30.84 -10.19 -2.87
C ILE A 104 31.53 -9.00 -3.51
N PHE A 105 30.96 -8.53 -4.61
CA PHE A 105 31.32 -7.29 -5.27
C PHE A 105 30.46 -6.16 -4.72
N ASN A 106 30.94 -4.94 -4.84
CA ASN A 106 30.16 -3.77 -4.49
C ASN A 106 30.60 -2.59 -5.34
N ASP A 107 29.69 -1.64 -5.48
CA ASP A 107 30.03 -0.31 -5.93
C ASP A 107 29.38 0.70 -5.00
N THR A 108 29.96 1.91 -4.98
CA THR A 108 29.51 2.96 -4.08
C THR A 108 29.18 4.22 -4.85
N ILE A 109 28.10 4.89 -4.46
CA ILE A 109 27.74 6.20 -4.97
C ILE A 109 27.49 7.13 -3.80
N GLN A 110 27.87 8.39 -3.94
CA GLN A 110 27.56 9.39 -2.92
C GLN A 110 26.16 9.97 -3.18
N LEU A 111 25.21 9.72 -2.26
CA LEU A 111 23.89 10.35 -2.32
C LEU A 111 23.97 11.76 -1.73
N GLU A 112 23.99 12.75 -2.61
CA GLU A 112 24.03 14.18 -2.27
C GLU A 112 22.62 14.76 -2.36
N VAL A 113 21.89 14.67 -1.26
CA VAL A 113 20.59 15.34 -1.14
C VAL A 113 20.85 16.81 -0.79
N PRO A 114 20.33 17.77 -1.58
CA PRO A 114 20.42 19.20 -1.25
C PRO A 114 19.88 19.49 0.16
N MET A 115 20.45 20.50 0.82
CA MET A 115 19.96 20.93 2.13
C MET A 115 18.67 21.72 1.94
N GLY A 116 17.62 21.30 2.64
CA GLY A 116 16.30 21.90 2.53
C GLY A 116 15.47 21.29 1.40
N ILE A 117 14.19 21.52 1.50
CA ILE A 117 13.21 21.23 0.47
C ILE A 117 12.65 22.59 0.08
N ASP A 118 12.64 22.88 -1.22
CA ASP A 118 12.02 24.07 -1.76
C ASP A 118 10.72 23.66 -2.44
N GLY A 119 9.68 24.45 -2.18
CA GLY A 119 8.37 24.21 -2.74
C GLY A 119 7.42 25.35 -2.47
N LYS A 120 6.28 25.28 -3.14
CA LYS A 120 5.18 26.25 -3.03
C LYS A 120 3.90 25.57 -3.48
N VAL A 121 2.79 25.94 -2.86
CA VAL A 121 1.46 25.52 -3.29
C VAL A 121 0.60 26.76 -3.52
N GLU A 122 -0.23 26.73 -4.56
CA GLU A 122 -1.23 27.74 -4.86
C GLU A 122 -2.57 27.09 -5.20
N ILE A 123 -3.64 27.50 -4.51
CA ILE A 123 -5.01 27.06 -4.76
C ILE A 123 -5.61 27.96 -5.85
N ASN A 124 -6.01 27.36 -6.97
CA ASN A 124 -6.60 28.07 -8.11
C ASN A 124 -5.76 29.27 -8.60
N LYS A 125 -4.43 29.20 -8.50
CA LYS A 125 -3.50 30.32 -8.81
C LYS A 125 -3.72 31.53 -7.88
N ASN A 126 -3.84 31.30 -6.58
CA ASN A 126 -4.03 32.29 -5.50
C ASN A 126 -5.27 33.19 -5.67
N VAL A 127 -6.38 32.61 -6.14
CA VAL A 127 -7.65 33.34 -6.16
C VAL A 127 -8.19 33.45 -4.73
N GLU A 128 -8.60 34.64 -4.30
CA GLU A 128 -9.04 34.89 -2.91
C GLU A 128 -10.32 34.13 -2.50
N THR A 129 -11.25 33.95 -3.44
CA THR A 129 -12.55 33.33 -3.14
C THR A 129 -12.99 32.33 -4.19
N THR A 130 -13.60 31.22 -3.76
CA THR A 130 -14.21 30.23 -4.64
C THR A 130 -15.63 29.91 -4.20
N LYS A 131 -16.50 29.62 -5.18
CA LYS A 131 -17.84 29.04 -4.94
C LYS A 131 -17.88 27.53 -5.15
N SER A 132 -16.74 26.94 -5.55
CA SER A 132 -16.56 25.51 -5.77
C SER A 132 -15.60 24.95 -4.74
N ARG A 133 -15.94 23.80 -4.16
CA ARG A 133 -15.01 23.01 -3.34
C ARG A 133 -13.97 22.27 -4.16
N GLN A 134 -14.27 22.01 -5.44
CA GLN A 134 -13.29 21.53 -6.40
C GLN A 134 -12.36 22.68 -6.76
N VAL A 135 -11.08 22.50 -6.47
CA VAL A 135 -9.99 23.43 -6.75
C VAL A 135 -8.84 22.70 -7.42
N THR A 136 -7.96 23.44 -8.09
CA THR A 136 -6.71 22.91 -8.63
C THR A 136 -5.56 23.48 -7.83
N LEU A 137 -4.70 22.61 -7.29
CA LEU A 137 -3.46 22.98 -6.67
C LEU A 137 -2.37 23.08 -7.74
N THR A 138 -1.67 24.22 -7.79
CA THR A 138 -0.41 24.36 -8.51
C THR A 138 0.71 24.16 -7.50
N ILE A 139 1.54 23.14 -7.69
CA ILE A 139 2.62 22.79 -6.76
C ILE A 139 3.95 23.00 -7.49
N GLU A 140 4.79 23.88 -6.94
CA GLU A 140 6.18 24.01 -7.32
C GLU A 140 6.99 23.17 -6.32
N HIS A 141 7.89 22.33 -6.83
CA HIS A 141 8.80 21.54 -6.02
C HIS A 141 10.08 21.27 -6.82
N SER A 142 11.17 20.95 -6.13
CA SER A 142 12.41 20.56 -6.78
C SER A 142 12.34 19.16 -7.42
N ASP A 143 13.20 18.87 -8.39
CA ASP A 143 13.22 17.60 -9.13
C ASP A 143 13.65 16.39 -8.29
N TRP A 144 14.23 16.61 -7.10
CA TRP A 144 14.74 15.56 -6.20
C TRP A 144 13.76 15.18 -5.08
N ILE A 145 12.51 15.64 -5.17
CA ILE A 145 11.43 15.17 -4.29
C ILE A 145 11.00 13.79 -4.76
N GLU A 146 10.85 12.85 -3.83
CA GLU A 146 10.48 11.47 -4.13
C GLU A 146 9.00 11.21 -3.89
N GLU A 147 8.42 11.86 -2.87
CA GLU A 147 7.03 11.66 -2.46
C GLU A 147 6.40 13.01 -2.09
N MET A 148 5.11 13.16 -2.35
CA MET A 148 4.31 14.28 -1.87
C MET A 148 3.03 13.79 -1.20
N PHE A 149 2.56 14.56 -0.22
CA PHE A 149 1.35 14.32 0.56
C PHE A 149 0.50 15.58 0.50
N ILE A 150 -0.82 15.43 0.35
CA ILE A 150 -1.74 16.58 0.21
C ILE A 150 -2.91 16.36 1.15
N SER A 151 -3.26 17.37 1.93
CA SER A 151 -4.31 17.31 2.94
C SER A 151 -5.02 18.65 3.11
N ASN A 152 -6.26 18.64 3.61
CA ASN A 152 -6.94 19.86 4.05
C ASN A 152 -6.52 20.27 5.49
N THR A 153 -5.64 19.49 6.11
CA THR A 153 -5.13 19.69 7.46
C THR A 153 -3.61 19.62 7.43
N SER A 154 -2.93 20.12 8.47
CA SER A 154 -1.47 20.02 8.58
C SER A 154 -0.96 18.60 8.85
N ASP A 155 -1.86 17.61 8.91
CA ASP A 155 -1.58 16.24 9.27
C ASP A 155 -1.63 15.36 8.00
N PHE A 156 -0.61 14.53 7.77
CA PHE A 156 -0.40 13.80 6.51
C PHE A 156 -0.25 12.28 6.74
N ASN A 157 -1.14 11.49 6.16
CA ASN A 157 -1.09 10.03 6.21
C ASN A 157 0.00 9.49 5.25
N GLN A 158 0.92 8.64 5.73
CA GLN A 158 2.01 8.03 4.96
C GLN A 158 1.51 7.12 3.82
N PHE A 159 0.31 6.53 3.93
CA PHE A 159 -0.31 5.72 2.86
C PHE A 159 -0.96 6.57 1.77
N ASP A 160 -1.12 7.88 1.98
CA ASP A 160 -1.57 8.83 0.96
C ASP A 160 -0.41 9.40 0.13
N ALA A 161 0.77 8.77 0.18
CA ALA A 161 1.93 9.15 -0.62
C ALA A 161 1.58 9.15 -2.11
N ARG A 162 1.92 10.26 -2.78
CA ARG A 162 1.75 10.43 -4.22
C ARG A 162 3.10 10.67 -4.87
N LEU A 163 3.21 10.24 -6.12
CA LEU A 163 4.31 10.68 -6.97
C LEU A 163 4.23 12.21 -7.13
N PRO A 164 5.37 12.93 -7.08
CA PRO A 164 5.40 14.37 -7.23
C PRO A 164 4.71 14.83 -8.52
N ALA A 165 3.79 15.79 -8.41
CA ALA A 165 3.08 16.37 -9.55
C ALA A 165 2.91 17.88 -9.38
N THR A 166 2.90 18.61 -10.50
CA THR A 166 2.81 20.07 -10.50
C THR A 166 1.39 20.61 -10.53
N GLN A 167 0.40 19.77 -10.88
CA GLN A 167 -1.02 20.11 -10.84
C GLN A 167 -1.83 18.97 -10.28
N VAL A 168 -2.62 19.25 -9.24
CA VAL A 168 -3.42 18.25 -8.55
C VAL A 168 -4.85 18.77 -8.34
N PRO A 169 -5.89 18.07 -8.84
CA PRO A 169 -7.26 18.38 -8.45
C PRO A 169 -7.46 18.05 -6.97
N TRP A 170 -8.12 18.94 -6.24
CA TRP A 170 -8.31 18.83 -4.80
C TRP A 170 -9.70 19.30 -4.36
N THR A 171 -10.17 18.75 -3.24
CA THR A 171 -11.49 19.05 -2.69
C THR A 171 -11.37 19.69 -1.31
N LEU A 172 -11.86 20.92 -1.15
CA LEU A 172 -11.85 21.65 0.13
C LEU A 172 -12.83 21.03 1.15
N THR A 173 -12.61 21.30 2.45
CA THR A 173 -13.55 20.93 3.52
C THR A 173 -14.91 21.63 3.38
N GLU A 174 -15.94 21.08 4.01
CA GLU A 174 -17.31 21.59 3.93
C GLU A 174 -17.55 22.87 4.74
N GLY A 175 -18.67 23.55 4.46
CA GLY A 175 -19.05 24.80 5.11
C GLY A 175 -18.31 26.01 4.57
N SER A 176 -19.00 27.13 4.47
CA SER A 176 -18.39 28.41 4.07
C SER A 176 -17.32 28.85 5.06
N GLY A 177 -16.30 29.55 4.57
CA GLY A 177 -15.22 30.09 5.40
C GLY A 177 -13.86 29.97 4.72
N GLU A 178 -12.82 30.32 5.47
CA GLU A 178 -11.44 30.10 5.06
C GLU A 178 -11.13 28.60 5.02
N LYS A 179 -10.44 28.17 3.97
CA LYS A 179 -10.03 26.79 3.73
C LYS A 179 -8.55 26.76 3.48
N THR A 180 -7.85 25.83 4.15
CA THR A 180 -6.41 25.64 3.99
C THR A 180 -6.16 24.30 3.33
N VAL A 181 -5.22 24.26 2.39
CA VAL A 181 -4.70 23.02 1.83
C VAL A 181 -3.21 22.97 2.09
N TYR A 182 -2.75 21.88 2.66
CA TYR A 182 -1.37 21.61 3.01
C TYR A 182 -0.78 20.60 2.01
N VAL A 183 0.48 20.80 1.66
CA VAL A 183 1.29 19.92 0.81
C VAL A 183 2.60 19.65 1.52
N GLN A 184 2.88 18.40 1.87
CA GLN A 184 4.14 17.99 2.45
C GLN A 184 4.96 17.25 1.40
N LEU A 185 6.21 17.65 1.25
CA LEU A 185 7.15 17.09 0.29
C LEU A 185 8.21 16.31 1.06
N LYS A 186 8.64 15.16 0.51
CA LYS A 186 9.66 14.32 1.10
C LYS A 186 10.82 14.07 0.13
N ASN A 187 12.04 14.27 0.60
CA ASN A 187 13.25 14.08 -0.20
C ASN A 187 13.87 12.68 0.00
N ALA A 188 14.93 12.39 -0.75
CA ALA A 188 15.73 11.18 -0.66
C ALA A 188 16.44 10.95 0.71
N ASN A 189 16.58 12.00 1.54
CA ASN A 189 17.11 11.88 2.90
C ASN A 189 16.03 11.43 3.90
N GLY A 190 14.77 11.37 3.48
CA GLY A 190 13.63 11.10 4.35
C GLY A 190 13.17 12.33 5.14
N ASP A 191 13.70 13.52 4.82
CA ASP A 191 13.23 14.77 5.42
C ASP A 191 11.90 15.18 4.80
N PHE A 192 11.09 15.88 5.60
CA PHE A 192 9.79 16.40 5.19
C PHE A 192 9.79 17.93 5.33
N GLU A 193 9.12 18.61 4.40
CA GLU A 193 8.84 20.05 4.50
C GLU A 193 7.39 20.29 4.07
N THR A 194 6.69 21.20 4.77
CA THR A 194 5.26 21.42 4.58
C THR A 194 4.97 22.84 4.10
N TYR A 195 4.24 22.93 3.00
CA TYR A 195 3.69 24.16 2.43
C TYR A 195 2.19 24.16 2.59
N HIS A 196 1.58 25.34 2.57
CA HIS A 196 0.14 25.48 2.55
C HIS A 196 -0.28 26.74 1.83
N ASP A 197 -1.52 26.74 1.39
CA ASP A 197 -2.20 27.93 0.87
C ASP A 197 -3.64 27.96 1.35
N THR A 198 -4.27 29.13 1.30
CA THR A 198 -5.62 29.38 1.82
C THR A 198 -6.52 29.98 0.77
N ILE A 199 -7.81 29.65 0.83
CA ILE A 199 -8.85 30.23 -0.02
C ILE A 199 -10.15 30.39 0.76
N THR A 200 -10.89 31.48 0.52
CA THR A 200 -12.22 31.64 1.12
C THR A 200 -13.28 30.94 0.27
N TYR A 201 -13.87 29.85 0.79
CA TYR A 201 -15.00 29.17 0.18
C TYR A 201 -16.33 29.84 0.56
N LYS A 202 -17.11 30.22 -0.45
CA LYS A 202 -18.47 30.74 -0.31
C LYS A 202 -19.46 29.73 -0.86
N GLU A 203 -20.02 28.92 0.03
CA GLU A 203 -21.01 27.90 -0.33
C GLU A 203 -22.23 28.55 -1.00
N PRO A 204 -22.61 28.13 -2.21
CA PRO A 204 -23.78 28.66 -2.90
C PRO A 204 -25.06 28.38 -2.11
N VAL A 205 -25.85 29.43 -1.88
CA VAL A 205 -27.17 29.32 -1.22
C VAL A 205 -28.07 28.39 -2.04
N GLY A 206 -28.60 27.34 -1.39
CA GLY A 206 -29.52 26.39 -2.00
C GLY A 206 -28.87 25.17 -2.66
N GLN A 207 -27.54 25.06 -2.66
CA GLN A 207 -26.87 23.83 -3.07
C GLN A 207 -27.16 22.72 -2.03
N ILE A 208 -27.27 21.49 -2.50
CA ILE A 208 -27.43 20.35 -1.59
C ILE A 208 -26.06 20.10 -0.95
N PRO A 209 -25.95 20.06 0.40
CA PRO A 209 -24.67 19.80 1.05
C PRO A 209 -24.10 18.44 0.64
N GLY A 210 -22.78 18.37 0.47
CA GLY A 210 -22.08 17.08 0.38
C GLY A 210 -22.35 16.23 1.62
N GLY A 211 -22.21 14.91 1.50
CA GLY A 211 -22.61 13.97 2.54
C GLY A 211 -24.09 13.58 2.51
N THR A 212 -24.89 14.20 1.64
CA THR A 212 -26.33 13.90 1.54
C THR A 212 -26.59 12.68 0.67
N VAL A 213 -27.43 11.75 1.15
CA VAL A 213 -27.99 10.69 0.30
C VAL A 213 -29.16 11.24 -0.51
N LEU A 214 -29.03 11.17 -1.83
CA LEU A 214 -30.03 11.60 -2.80
C LEU A 214 -30.81 10.40 -3.33
N GLN A 215 -32.11 10.57 -3.54
CA GLN A 215 -32.95 9.62 -4.25
C GLN A 215 -33.55 10.26 -5.50
N SER A 216 -33.38 9.60 -6.65
CA SER A 216 -34.01 10.01 -7.90
C SER A 216 -35.52 9.77 -7.87
N ASP A 217 -36.22 10.35 -8.84
CA ASP A 217 -37.61 10.01 -9.16
C ASP A 217 -37.82 8.52 -9.52
N THR A 218 -36.78 7.85 -10.03
CA THR A 218 -36.77 6.39 -10.30
C THR A 218 -36.39 5.53 -9.10
N SER A 219 -36.27 6.11 -7.89
CA SER A 219 -35.84 5.45 -6.65
C SER A 219 -34.38 4.96 -6.62
N GLN A 220 -33.55 5.35 -7.59
CA GLN A 220 -32.11 5.10 -7.55
C GLN A 220 -31.46 5.97 -6.47
N LEU A 221 -30.56 5.37 -5.68
CA LEU A 221 -29.85 6.07 -4.62
C LEU A 221 -28.46 6.53 -5.08
N TYR A 222 -28.10 7.73 -4.64
CA TYR A 222 -26.79 8.34 -4.84
C TYR A 222 -26.30 8.93 -3.53
N TYR A 223 -24.99 8.90 -3.32
CA TYR A 223 -24.33 9.70 -2.30
C TYR A 223 -23.76 10.95 -2.98
N LEU A 224 -24.17 12.15 -2.55
CA LEU A 224 -23.52 13.38 -2.99
C LEU A 224 -22.19 13.48 -2.24
N GLY A 225 -21.11 13.14 -2.92
CA GLY A 225 -19.76 13.18 -2.37
C GLY A 225 -19.37 14.59 -1.97
N PHE A 226 -18.42 14.68 -1.04
CA PHE A 226 -17.81 15.95 -0.67
C PHE A 226 -17.01 16.57 -1.83
N ASP A 227 -16.69 15.76 -2.83
CA ASP A 227 -16.15 16.17 -4.11
C ASP A 227 -17.18 16.86 -5.04
N GLY A 228 -18.45 16.96 -4.63
CA GLY A 228 -19.51 17.56 -5.43
C GLY A 228 -19.99 16.69 -6.58
N GLN A 229 -19.57 15.42 -6.63
CA GLN A 229 -20.07 14.43 -7.57
C GLN A 229 -21.15 13.57 -6.91
N ILE A 230 -22.06 13.01 -7.72
CA ILE A 230 -23.00 12.00 -7.25
C ILE A 230 -22.42 10.61 -7.49
N HIS A 231 -22.29 9.83 -6.43
CA HIS A 231 -21.77 8.47 -6.44
C HIS A 231 -22.95 7.49 -6.35
N PRO A 232 -23.20 6.67 -7.38
CA PRO A 232 -24.34 5.77 -7.36
C PRO A 232 -24.13 4.60 -6.40
N PHE A 233 -25.18 4.19 -5.69
CA PHE A 233 -25.25 2.90 -5.03
C PHE A 233 -25.72 1.85 -6.04
N LEU A 234 -24.80 1.01 -6.52
CA LEU A 234 -25.12 -0.01 -7.54
C LEU A 234 -25.83 -1.23 -6.95
N HIS A 235 -25.69 -1.47 -5.65
CA HIS A 235 -26.28 -2.61 -4.95
C HIS A 235 -26.87 -2.21 -3.60
N SER A 236 -27.97 -2.84 -3.20
CA SER A 236 -28.64 -2.55 -1.91
C SER A 236 -27.76 -2.86 -0.71
N SER A 237 -26.99 -3.95 -0.75
CA SER A 237 -26.02 -4.30 0.31
C SER A 237 -24.94 -3.23 0.50
N VAL A 238 -24.54 -2.52 -0.56
CA VAL A 238 -23.61 -1.39 -0.43
C VAL A 238 -24.27 -0.31 0.40
N PHE A 239 -25.49 0.09 0.06
CA PHE A 239 -26.22 1.07 0.87
C PHE A 239 -26.37 0.63 2.33
N HIS A 240 -26.75 -0.64 2.57
CA HIS A 240 -26.91 -1.18 3.92
C HIS A 240 -25.60 -1.34 4.70
N SER A 241 -24.45 -1.42 4.02
CA SER A 241 -23.14 -1.37 4.67
C SER A 241 -22.86 -0.01 5.30
N TRP A 242 -23.37 1.07 4.72
CA TRP A 242 -23.22 2.43 5.23
C TRP A 242 -24.37 2.87 6.13
N PHE A 243 -25.58 2.37 5.90
CA PHE A 243 -26.79 2.80 6.61
C PHE A 243 -27.64 1.62 7.06
N ASP A 244 -27.87 1.48 8.38
CA ASP A 244 -28.70 0.39 8.93
C ASP A 244 -30.13 0.40 8.38
N SER A 245 -30.66 1.57 8.00
CA SER A 245 -31.97 1.71 7.39
C SER A 245 -32.09 3.01 6.58
N ILE A 246 -33.03 3.01 5.64
CA ILE A 246 -33.44 4.21 4.89
C ILE A 246 -33.82 5.37 5.83
N ALA A 247 -34.45 5.07 6.96
CA ALA A 247 -34.86 6.08 7.94
C ALA A 247 -33.66 6.80 8.59
N LYS A 248 -32.52 6.12 8.77
CA LYS A 248 -31.30 6.73 9.33
C LYS A 248 -30.53 7.55 8.29
N ALA A 249 -30.63 7.21 7.01
CA ALA A 249 -29.90 7.88 5.92
C ALA A 249 -30.39 9.29 5.58
N LYS A 250 -31.51 9.76 6.19
CA LYS A 250 -32.09 11.10 5.96
C LYS A 250 -32.14 11.49 4.47
N ILE A 251 -32.70 10.58 3.66
CA ILE A 251 -32.70 10.67 2.20
C ILE A 251 -33.40 11.94 1.70
N ARG A 252 -32.74 12.66 0.79
CA ARG A 252 -33.32 13.81 0.08
C ARG A 252 -33.77 13.41 -1.31
N VAL A 253 -35.08 13.44 -1.55
CA VAL A 253 -35.66 13.18 -2.87
C VAL A 253 -35.40 14.39 -3.78
N VAL A 254 -34.87 14.12 -4.98
CA VAL A 254 -34.52 15.13 -5.98
C VAL A 254 -34.98 14.71 -7.38
N SER A 255 -35.27 15.70 -8.24
CA SER A 255 -35.69 15.41 -9.61
C SER A 255 -34.52 14.92 -10.47
N SER A 256 -34.80 14.16 -11.53
CA SER A 256 -33.79 13.82 -12.55
C SER A 256 -33.13 15.06 -13.18
N LEU A 257 -33.81 16.21 -13.25
CA LEU A 257 -33.21 17.47 -13.73
C LEU A 257 -32.19 18.02 -12.75
N THR A 258 -32.45 17.91 -11.44
CA THR A 258 -31.52 18.29 -10.38
C THR A 258 -30.28 17.39 -10.40
N LEU A 259 -30.44 16.08 -10.58
CA LEU A 259 -29.32 15.15 -10.65
C LEU A 259 -28.40 15.40 -11.84
N ARG A 260 -28.93 15.82 -12.99
CA ARG A 260 -28.13 16.18 -14.19
C ARG A 260 -27.22 17.39 -13.98
N GLN A 261 -27.41 18.16 -12.90
CA GLN A 261 -26.52 19.27 -12.54
C GLN A 261 -25.21 18.78 -11.91
N TYR A 262 -25.17 17.53 -11.45
CA TYR A 262 -23.99 16.93 -10.82
C TYR A 262 -23.30 15.96 -11.79
N GLN A 263 -21.97 15.95 -11.75
CA GLN A 263 -21.19 14.93 -12.43
C GLN A 263 -21.34 13.60 -11.68
N VAL A 264 -21.40 12.50 -12.43
CA VAL A 264 -21.45 11.15 -11.84
C VAL A 264 -20.03 10.70 -11.54
N GLY A 265 -19.75 10.49 -10.26
CA GLY A 265 -18.47 9.99 -9.77
C GLY A 265 -18.42 8.46 -9.76
N LYS A 266 -17.34 7.92 -9.17
CA LYS A 266 -17.20 6.47 -8.97
C LYS A 266 -18.35 5.90 -8.12
N PRO A 267 -18.79 4.66 -8.33
CA PRO A 267 -19.78 4.02 -7.45
C PRO A 267 -19.36 4.00 -5.99
N VAL A 268 -20.35 4.01 -5.09
CA VAL A 268 -20.08 3.78 -3.66
C VAL A 268 -19.71 2.31 -3.47
N CYS A 269 -18.72 2.06 -2.63
CA CYS A 269 -18.17 0.74 -2.34
C CYS A 269 -18.74 0.21 -1.02
N ILE A 270 -18.64 -1.10 -0.77
CA ILE A 270 -18.94 -1.65 0.56
C ILE A 270 -18.11 -0.91 1.61
N ARG A 271 -18.72 -0.58 2.75
CA ARG A 271 -18.03 0.11 3.83
C ARG A 271 -16.92 -0.77 4.41
N GLY A 272 -15.73 -0.20 4.54
CA GLY A 272 -14.57 -0.91 5.10
C GLY A 272 -14.89 -1.58 6.46
N GLY A 273 -14.45 -2.83 6.60
CA GLY A 273 -14.55 -3.69 7.78
C GLY A 273 -15.95 -4.15 8.18
N THR A 274 -17.00 -3.72 7.47
CA THR A 274 -18.38 -4.03 7.87
C THR A 274 -18.87 -5.37 7.31
N TRP A 275 -18.57 -5.64 6.05
CA TRP A 275 -18.98 -6.84 5.32
C TRP A 275 -17.78 -7.42 4.57
N LEU A 276 -17.82 -8.74 4.40
CA LEU A 276 -16.97 -9.47 3.49
C LEU A 276 -17.59 -9.42 2.10
N VAL A 277 -16.76 -9.35 1.07
CA VAL A 277 -17.19 -9.35 -0.33
C VAL A 277 -16.66 -10.60 -1.02
N ARG A 278 -17.50 -11.21 -1.84
CA ARG A 278 -17.06 -12.08 -2.93
C ARG A 278 -17.75 -11.66 -4.22
N PHE A 279 -17.11 -11.91 -5.35
CA PHE A 279 -17.71 -11.67 -6.66
C PHE A 279 -18.37 -12.93 -7.20
N GLN A 280 -19.42 -12.77 -7.99
CA GLN A 280 -20.03 -13.87 -8.72
C GLN A 280 -18.97 -14.60 -9.55
N ASN A 281 -19.00 -15.93 -9.53
CA ASN A 281 -18.05 -16.82 -10.22
C ASN A 281 -16.61 -16.86 -9.67
N PHE A 282 -16.30 -16.12 -8.60
CA PHE A 282 -15.01 -16.22 -7.89
C PHE A 282 -15.24 -16.80 -6.49
N SER A 283 -14.35 -17.72 -6.07
CA SER A 283 -14.33 -18.29 -4.71
C SER A 283 -13.65 -17.38 -3.70
N GLN A 284 -12.78 -16.48 -4.16
CA GLN A 284 -12.00 -15.58 -3.31
C GLN A 284 -12.89 -14.69 -2.42
N LEU A 285 -12.60 -14.74 -1.12
CA LEU A 285 -13.18 -13.86 -0.11
C LEU A 285 -12.31 -12.63 0.07
N TYR A 286 -12.92 -11.47 0.22
CA TYR A 286 -12.22 -10.21 0.46
C TYR A 286 -12.78 -9.52 1.71
N ALA A 287 -11.88 -9.07 2.58
CA ALA A 287 -12.18 -8.00 3.50
C ALA A 287 -12.14 -6.67 2.75
N VAL A 288 -13.12 -5.80 3.01
CA VAL A 288 -13.16 -4.48 2.40
C VAL A 288 -12.49 -3.48 3.32
N GLU A 289 -11.63 -2.64 2.78
CA GLU A 289 -10.92 -1.59 3.50
C GLU A 289 -11.35 -0.20 3.03
N PRO A 290 -11.10 0.86 3.82
CA PRO A 290 -11.31 2.23 3.37
C PRO A 290 -10.65 2.50 2.01
N GLY A 291 -11.28 3.35 1.20
CA GLY A 291 -10.80 3.64 -0.15
C GLY A 291 -11.15 2.59 -1.21
N CYS A 292 -12.16 1.74 -0.97
CA CYS A 292 -12.60 0.70 -1.90
C CYS A 292 -11.51 -0.34 -2.19
N ARG A 293 -10.65 -0.58 -1.21
CA ARG A 293 -9.56 -1.52 -1.32
C ARG A 293 -10.02 -2.88 -0.80
N LEU A 294 -9.73 -3.94 -1.54
CA LEU A 294 -10.08 -5.31 -1.20
C LEU A 294 -8.82 -6.03 -0.75
N PHE A 295 -8.87 -6.57 0.46
CA PHE A 295 -7.82 -7.38 1.01
C PHE A 295 -8.24 -8.86 0.90
N PRO A 296 -7.58 -9.67 0.06
CA PRO A 296 -7.96 -11.07 -0.12
C PRO A 296 -7.71 -11.85 1.17
N LEU A 297 -8.72 -12.57 1.67
CA LEU A 297 -8.55 -13.47 2.80
C LEU A 297 -8.09 -14.85 2.33
N ARG A 298 -7.22 -15.49 3.08
CA ARG A 298 -6.61 -16.79 2.74
C ARG A 298 -7.58 -17.95 2.87
N SER A 299 -8.39 -17.94 3.93
CA SER A 299 -9.36 -19.00 4.22
C SER A 299 -10.63 -18.51 4.91
N GLU A 300 -11.59 -19.43 5.08
CA GLU A 300 -12.72 -19.23 5.98
C GLU A 300 -12.28 -19.15 7.47
N VAL A 301 -11.10 -19.67 7.83
CA VAL A 301 -10.52 -19.53 9.18
C VAL A 301 -10.15 -18.09 9.43
N GLU A 302 -9.37 -17.47 8.54
CA GLU A 302 -9.02 -16.06 8.64
C GLU A 302 -10.29 -15.19 8.71
N ALA A 303 -11.30 -15.50 7.89
CA ALA A 303 -12.59 -14.80 7.94
C ALA A 303 -13.30 -14.96 9.29
N ARG A 304 -13.31 -16.16 9.89
CA ARG A 304 -13.93 -16.42 11.21
C ARG A 304 -13.16 -15.75 12.34
N ILE A 305 -11.82 -15.77 12.27
CA ILE A 305 -10.96 -15.11 13.25
C ILE A 305 -11.26 -13.61 13.26
N VAL A 306 -11.33 -12.98 12.09
CA VAL A 306 -11.48 -11.52 11.98
C VAL A 306 -12.93 -11.07 12.19
N TYR A 307 -13.90 -11.71 11.54
CA TYR A 307 -15.31 -11.29 11.55
C TYR A 307 -16.19 -12.06 12.55
N GLY A 308 -15.64 -13.04 13.25
CA GLY A 308 -16.32 -13.87 14.25
C GLY A 308 -17.10 -15.04 13.65
N ALA A 309 -17.70 -15.87 14.52
CA ALA A 309 -18.46 -17.07 14.13
C ALA A 309 -19.61 -16.81 13.15
N ASP A 310 -20.18 -15.59 13.16
CA ASP A 310 -21.27 -15.17 12.28
C ASP A 310 -20.79 -14.53 10.97
N TRP A 311 -19.51 -14.63 10.60
CA TRP A 311 -18.95 -13.98 9.41
C TRP A 311 -19.70 -14.33 8.12
N LYS A 312 -20.23 -15.57 7.99
CA LYS A 312 -21.03 -15.99 6.82
C LYS A 312 -22.29 -15.16 6.63
N LYS A 313 -22.86 -14.61 7.72
CA LYS A 313 -24.01 -13.68 7.66
C LYS A 313 -23.61 -12.28 7.19
N ARG A 314 -22.31 -11.97 7.18
CA ARG A 314 -21.71 -10.72 6.74
C ARG A 314 -21.11 -10.80 5.34
N LEU A 315 -21.40 -11.87 4.59
CA LEU A 315 -20.94 -12.03 3.23
C LEU A 315 -21.90 -11.38 2.23
N VAL A 316 -21.37 -10.46 1.42
CA VAL A 316 -22.07 -9.85 0.29
C VAL A 316 -21.51 -10.43 -1.01
N VAL A 317 -22.41 -10.82 -1.89
CA VAL A 317 -22.07 -11.30 -3.24
C VAL A 317 -22.36 -10.20 -4.22
N LEU A 318 -21.32 -9.64 -4.83
CA LEU A 318 -21.42 -8.61 -5.86
C LEU A 318 -21.26 -9.22 -7.25
N SER A 319 -21.75 -8.55 -8.27
CA SER A 319 -21.50 -8.92 -9.67
C SER A 319 -20.03 -8.68 -10.05
N GLU A 320 -19.52 -9.44 -11.02
CA GLU A 320 -18.15 -9.25 -11.53
C GLU A 320 -17.92 -7.82 -12.04
N PHE A 321 -18.92 -7.18 -12.65
CA PHE A 321 -18.81 -5.79 -13.12
C PHE A 321 -18.59 -4.79 -12.00
N GLU A 322 -19.02 -5.07 -10.78
CA GLU A 322 -18.80 -4.17 -9.64
C GLU A 322 -17.35 -4.22 -9.14
N SER A 323 -16.59 -5.26 -9.49
CA SER A 323 -15.17 -5.39 -9.12
C SER A 323 -14.32 -4.24 -9.63
N VAL A 324 -14.69 -3.62 -10.76
CA VAL A 324 -13.98 -2.47 -11.35
C VAL A 324 -14.02 -1.21 -10.47
N SER A 325 -14.91 -1.18 -9.46
CA SER A 325 -14.98 -0.09 -8.49
C SER A 325 -13.99 -0.25 -7.34
N TYR A 326 -13.29 -1.38 -7.28
CA TYR A 326 -12.37 -1.73 -6.21
C TYR A 326 -10.94 -1.87 -6.72
N SER A 327 -9.98 -1.67 -5.82
CA SER A 327 -8.59 -2.08 -6.01
C SER A 327 -8.26 -3.25 -5.11
N THR A 328 -7.65 -4.31 -5.64
CA THR A 328 -7.25 -5.47 -4.83
C THR A 328 -5.82 -5.29 -4.33
N VAL A 329 -5.60 -5.51 -3.04
CA VAL A 329 -4.25 -5.63 -2.46
C VAL A 329 -3.66 -6.93 -2.94
N ASN A 330 -2.40 -6.86 -3.38
CA ASN A 330 -1.64 -8.06 -3.63
C ASN A 330 -1.05 -8.56 -2.31
N ARG A 331 -1.41 -9.79 -1.90
CA ARG A 331 -0.79 -10.48 -0.77
C ARG A 331 0.41 -11.33 -1.18
N GLY A 332 0.63 -11.43 -2.49
CA GLY A 332 1.69 -12.24 -3.02
C GLY A 332 3.06 -11.70 -2.63
N VAL A 333 3.98 -12.62 -2.38
CA VAL A 333 5.39 -12.28 -2.25
C VAL A 333 5.95 -12.03 -3.65
N GLN A 334 6.02 -10.75 -4.02
CA GLN A 334 6.58 -10.35 -5.30
C GLN A 334 7.89 -9.62 -5.10
N ASP A 335 8.95 -10.27 -5.57
CA ASP A 335 10.22 -9.63 -5.76
C ASP A 335 10.55 -9.63 -7.26
N GLU A 336 10.11 -8.57 -7.95
CA GLU A 336 10.40 -8.33 -9.38
C GLU A 336 11.90 -8.27 -9.69
N ALA A 337 12.74 -8.12 -8.65
CA ALA A 337 14.15 -8.22 -8.80
C ALA A 337 14.61 -9.67 -8.89
N HIS A 338 13.95 -10.61 -8.21
CA HIS A 338 14.41 -11.99 -8.05
C HIS A 338 13.67 -13.08 -8.81
N ASP A 339 12.65 -12.74 -9.60
CA ASP A 339 11.76 -13.75 -10.22
C ASP A 339 11.13 -14.66 -9.15
N ILE A 340 11.07 -14.17 -7.90
CA ILE A 340 10.18 -14.73 -6.88
C ILE A 340 8.79 -14.32 -7.31
N ILE A 341 8.12 -15.31 -7.89
CA ILE A 341 6.74 -15.23 -8.32
C ILE A 341 6.01 -16.16 -7.36
N ASP A 342 5.34 -15.55 -6.39
CA ASP A 342 4.18 -16.15 -5.76
C ASP A 342 3.03 -16.02 -6.76
N ARG A 343 2.70 -17.12 -7.44
CA ARG A 343 1.85 -17.06 -8.63
C ARG A 343 0.38 -16.99 -8.28
N ASP A 344 -0.02 -17.61 -7.19
CA ASP A 344 -1.40 -17.63 -6.72
C ASP A 344 -1.68 -16.58 -5.64
N ASN A 345 -0.64 -15.91 -5.16
CA ASN A 345 -0.63 -14.75 -4.26
C ASN A 345 -1.18 -15.06 -2.86
N ASP A 346 -0.92 -16.28 -2.36
CA ASP A 346 -1.33 -16.71 -1.01
C ASP A 346 -0.37 -16.22 0.10
N GLY A 347 0.86 -15.85 -0.28
CA GLY A 347 1.93 -15.38 0.58
C GLY A 347 3.12 -16.33 0.69
N LEU A 348 3.13 -17.46 -0.02
CA LEU A 348 4.29 -18.34 -0.17
C LEU A 348 4.98 -18.12 -1.52
N ASP A 349 6.31 -18.14 -1.50
CA ASP A 349 7.04 -18.22 -2.76
C ASP A 349 7.11 -19.67 -3.25
N LYS A 350 7.27 -19.82 -4.57
CA LYS A 350 7.48 -21.11 -5.22
C LYS A 350 8.53 -22.00 -4.53
N ALA A 351 9.59 -21.41 -3.99
CA ALA A 351 10.66 -22.18 -3.36
C ALA A 351 10.21 -22.80 -2.02
N THR A 352 9.37 -22.09 -1.28
CA THR A 352 8.76 -22.56 -0.05
C THR A 352 7.70 -23.61 -0.36
N GLU A 353 6.89 -23.41 -1.39
CA GLU A 353 5.92 -24.42 -1.83
C GLU A 353 6.61 -25.70 -2.30
N ASP A 354 7.69 -25.61 -3.08
CA ASP A 354 8.50 -26.77 -3.49
C ASP A 354 9.09 -27.52 -2.26
N LEU A 355 9.35 -26.82 -1.14
CA LEU A 355 9.87 -27.43 0.10
C LEU A 355 8.80 -28.22 0.85
N TYR A 356 7.57 -27.70 0.91
CA TYR A 356 6.44 -28.36 1.58
C TYR A 356 5.65 -29.28 0.64
N GLY A 357 5.99 -29.29 -0.65
CA GLY A 357 5.37 -30.12 -1.68
C GLY A 357 4.06 -29.55 -2.23
N SER A 358 3.73 -28.31 -1.87
CA SER A 358 2.51 -27.63 -2.25
C SER A 358 2.65 -26.94 -3.62
N SER A 359 1.60 -26.28 -4.11
CA SER A 359 1.44 -25.89 -5.51
C SER A 359 1.36 -24.38 -5.70
N ASP A 360 2.40 -23.81 -6.34
CA ASP A 360 2.54 -22.42 -6.84
C ASP A 360 1.52 -22.00 -7.92
N ARG A 361 0.27 -22.40 -7.78
CA ARG A 361 -0.85 -22.18 -8.71
C ARG A 361 -2.18 -22.27 -7.99
N LEU A 362 -2.21 -22.87 -6.82
CA LEU A 362 -3.36 -23.12 -6.00
C LEU A 362 -3.02 -22.64 -4.59
N PRO A 363 -3.67 -21.57 -4.10
CA PRO A 363 -3.45 -21.09 -2.74
C PRO A 363 -3.72 -22.12 -1.63
N ASP A 364 -4.40 -23.20 -1.98
CA ASP A 364 -4.85 -24.30 -1.13
C ASP A 364 -4.67 -25.57 -1.98
N SER A 365 -3.60 -26.29 -1.71
CA SER A 365 -3.07 -27.34 -2.57
C SER A 365 -3.82 -28.67 -2.46
N ASP A 366 -4.38 -29.00 -1.29
CA ASP A 366 -5.19 -30.19 -1.08
C ASP A 366 -6.70 -29.93 -1.07
N GLY A 367 -7.10 -28.66 -1.08
CA GLY A 367 -8.47 -28.19 -1.25
C GLY A 367 -9.32 -28.33 0.01
N ASP A 368 -8.73 -28.38 1.20
CA ASP A 368 -9.45 -28.53 2.46
C ASP A 368 -10.08 -27.21 2.98
N GLY A 369 -9.61 -26.08 2.45
CA GLY A 369 -10.05 -24.72 2.77
C GLY A 369 -9.12 -23.90 3.65
N LEU A 370 -7.97 -24.44 4.06
CA LEU A 370 -6.82 -23.70 4.59
C LEU A 370 -5.87 -23.34 3.44
N SER A 371 -5.22 -22.17 3.50
CA SER A 371 -4.20 -21.86 2.50
C SER A 371 -2.87 -22.51 2.87
N ASP A 372 -2.03 -22.82 1.87
CA ASP A 372 -0.73 -23.45 2.07
C ASP A 372 0.12 -22.64 3.09
N LEU A 373 0.10 -21.30 3.00
CA LEU A 373 0.73 -20.43 4.00
C LEU A 373 0.21 -20.67 5.43
N GLU A 374 -1.11 -20.74 5.62
CA GLU A 374 -1.71 -20.89 6.95
C GLU A 374 -1.31 -22.22 7.57
N GLU A 375 -1.26 -23.27 6.78
CA GLU A 375 -0.86 -24.59 7.22
C GLU A 375 0.61 -24.62 7.66
N VAL A 376 1.52 -24.09 6.86
CA VAL A 376 2.95 -24.14 7.18
C VAL A 376 3.37 -23.16 8.28
N ALA A 377 2.70 -22.00 8.38
CA ALA A 377 3.13 -20.90 9.25
C ALA A 377 2.28 -20.75 10.53
N VAL A 378 1.03 -21.21 10.53
CA VAL A 378 0.07 -20.96 11.62
C VAL A 378 -0.41 -22.24 12.27
N TRP A 379 -0.90 -23.21 11.48
CA TRP A 379 -1.58 -24.41 11.98
C TRP A 379 -0.65 -25.61 12.13
N PHE A 380 0.50 -25.59 11.44
CA PHE A 380 1.48 -26.67 11.39
C PHE A 380 0.89 -28.00 10.89
N THR A 381 -0.01 -27.91 9.91
CA THR A 381 -0.58 -29.02 9.13
C THR A 381 0.16 -29.17 7.81
N SER A 382 -0.13 -30.24 7.06
CA SER A 382 0.53 -30.58 5.80
C SER A 382 -0.27 -30.01 4.62
N PRO A 383 0.30 -29.11 3.80
CA PRO A 383 -0.43 -28.46 2.69
C PRO A 383 -0.71 -29.36 1.48
N ILE A 384 -0.64 -30.67 1.66
CA ILE A 384 -0.86 -31.67 0.62
C ILE A 384 -1.68 -32.86 1.15
N ASP A 385 -2.19 -32.76 2.37
CA ASP A 385 -2.91 -33.82 3.07
C ASP A 385 -3.99 -33.21 3.95
N ASN A 386 -5.23 -33.28 3.49
CA ASN A 386 -6.39 -32.62 4.10
C ASN A 386 -6.79 -33.16 5.50
N ASP A 387 -6.08 -34.16 6.00
CA ASP A 387 -6.23 -34.82 7.30
C ASP A 387 -4.82 -35.26 7.76
N THR A 388 -4.00 -34.28 8.14
CA THR A 388 -2.56 -34.46 8.41
C THR A 388 -2.26 -35.57 9.43
N ASP A 389 -3.10 -35.74 10.46
CA ASP A 389 -2.92 -36.76 11.49
C ASP A 389 -3.73 -38.06 11.24
N ASN A 390 -4.49 -38.09 10.14
CA ASN A 390 -5.28 -39.23 9.66
C ASN A 390 -6.29 -39.74 10.72
N ASP A 391 -6.88 -38.84 11.50
CA ASP A 391 -7.85 -39.19 12.54
C ASP A 391 -9.31 -39.25 12.01
N GLY A 392 -9.53 -38.84 10.76
CA GLY A 392 -10.82 -38.80 10.09
C GLY A 392 -11.55 -37.45 10.19
N VAL A 393 -10.92 -36.43 10.76
CA VAL A 393 -11.39 -35.03 10.81
C VAL A 393 -10.39 -34.17 10.05
N GLY A 394 -10.81 -33.63 8.91
CA GLY A 394 -9.89 -32.79 8.12
C GLY A 394 -9.43 -31.53 8.85
N ASP A 395 -8.23 -31.07 8.51
CA ASP A 395 -7.46 -30.05 9.24
C ASP A 395 -8.25 -28.75 9.42
N MET A 396 -8.84 -28.23 8.34
CA MET A 396 -9.71 -27.06 8.35
C MET A 396 -10.85 -27.16 9.40
N LYS A 397 -11.49 -28.33 9.48
CA LYS A 397 -12.58 -28.53 10.42
C LYS A 397 -12.07 -28.59 11.86
N GLN A 398 -10.94 -29.26 12.08
CA GLN A 398 -10.31 -29.33 13.39
C GLN A 398 -9.95 -27.92 13.90
N VAL A 399 -9.38 -27.07 13.04
CA VAL A 399 -9.09 -25.66 13.35
C VAL A 399 -10.37 -24.89 13.75
N LEU A 400 -11.44 -25.02 12.97
CA LEU A 400 -12.70 -24.30 13.22
C LEU A 400 -13.46 -24.76 14.48
N ASP A 401 -13.43 -26.05 14.80
CA ASP A 401 -14.27 -26.66 15.84
C ASP A 401 -13.50 -26.85 17.17
N GLU A 402 -12.20 -27.10 17.14
CA GLU A 402 -11.39 -27.40 18.33
C GLU A 402 -10.48 -26.23 18.76
N TYR A 403 -9.80 -25.57 17.82
CA TYR A 403 -8.85 -24.51 18.16
C TYR A 403 -9.51 -23.14 18.36
N LEU A 404 -10.51 -22.81 17.54
CA LEU A 404 -11.23 -21.52 17.63
C LEU A 404 -12.31 -21.47 18.71
N THR A 405 -12.55 -22.56 19.44
CA THR A 405 -13.56 -22.60 20.50
C THR A 405 -13.01 -22.26 21.88
N ASP A 406 -11.71 -22.47 22.14
CA ASP A 406 -11.16 -22.34 23.51
C ASP A 406 -9.90 -21.48 23.72
N SER A 407 -9.05 -21.13 22.74
CA SER A 407 -7.80 -20.37 23.07
C SER A 407 -7.05 -19.72 21.89
N ILE A 408 -7.56 -18.60 21.35
CA ILE A 408 -6.67 -17.61 20.73
C ILE A 408 -6.50 -16.43 21.70
N MET A 409 -5.38 -16.41 22.41
CA MET A 409 -5.02 -15.29 23.31
C MET A 409 -4.47 -14.07 22.53
N SER A 410 -3.92 -14.29 21.33
CA SER A 410 -3.37 -13.27 20.44
C SER A 410 -3.33 -13.76 18.98
N LEU A 411 -3.58 -12.86 18.03
CA LEU A 411 -3.38 -13.11 16.60
C LEU A 411 -1.89 -13.03 16.25
N SER A 412 -1.40 -13.85 15.31
CA SER A 412 -0.06 -13.70 14.76
C SER A 412 0.04 -12.42 13.92
N GLU A 413 1.26 -11.91 13.71
CA GLU A 413 1.48 -10.68 12.91
C GLU A 413 1.04 -10.86 11.43
N ASP A 414 0.99 -12.10 10.94
CA ASP A 414 0.69 -12.43 9.54
C ASP A 414 -0.81 -12.64 9.25
N VAL A 415 -1.67 -12.62 10.29
CA VAL A 415 -3.14 -12.68 10.15
C VAL A 415 -3.69 -11.30 9.87
N TYR A 416 -4.63 -11.21 8.93
CA TYR A 416 -5.31 -9.96 8.62
C TYR A 416 -5.91 -9.30 9.88
N GLY A 417 -5.49 -8.07 10.17
CA GLY A 417 -6.12 -7.21 11.19
C GLY A 417 -7.35 -6.49 10.63
N TYR A 418 -8.23 -5.97 11.50
CA TYR A 418 -9.30 -5.08 11.03
C TYR A 418 -8.70 -3.91 10.21
N PRO A 419 -9.41 -3.40 9.18
CA PRO A 419 -8.90 -2.29 8.40
C PRO A 419 -8.56 -1.10 9.30
N GLY A 420 -7.40 -0.49 9.04
CA GLY A 420 -7.04 0.78 9.64
C GLY A 420 -8.08 1.87 9.33
N GLY A 421 -8.38 2.72 10.31
CA GLY A 421 -9.34 3.82 10.17
C GLY A 421 -10.77 3.53 10.62
N LEU A 422 -11.01 2.40 11.30
CA LEU A 422 -12.33 2.04 11.80
C LEU A 422 -12.54 2.42 13.26
N ILE A 423 -13.72 2.95 13.56
CA ILE A 423 -14.17 3.14 14.94
C ILE A 423 -14.89 1.88 15.40
N ILE A 424 -14.34 1.24 16.42
CA ILE A 424 -14.80 -0.03 16.99
C ILE A 424 -15.38 0.24 18.38
N LYS A 425 -16.66 -0.04 18.56
CA LYS A 425 -17.28 -0.20 19.88
C LYS A 425 -16.98 -1.61 20.38
N SER A 426 -16.12 -1.72 21.39
CA SER A 426 -15.80 -2.99 22.01
C SER A 426 -17.02 -3.59 22.70
N SER A 427 -17.34 -4.84 22.40
CA SER A 427 -18.38 -5.61 23.09
C SER A 427 -17.95 -6.04 24.49
N ALA A 428 -16.65 -6.10 24.78
CA ALA A 428 -16.11 -6.50 26.08
C ALA A 428 -16.29 -5.42 27.16
N ASP A 429 -16.10 -4.14 26.82
CA ASP A 429 -16.15 -3.04 27.80
C ASP A 429 -17.05 -1.86 27.40
N GLY A 430 -17.71 -1.94 26.24
CA GLY A 430 -18.63 -0.93 25.73
C GLY A 430 -17.97 0.38 25.29
N LYS A 431 -16.64 0.47 25.31
CA LYS A 431 -15.89 1.68 24.93
C LYS A 431 -15.67 1.73 23.41
N TYR A 432 -15.39 2.93 22.93
CA TYR A 432 -15.06 3.20 21.55
C TYR A 432 -13.56 3.29 21.39
N TYR A 433 -13.08 2.58 20.39
CA TYR A 433 -11.70 2.47 20.00
C TYR A 433 -11.57 2.81 18.52
N MET A 434 -10.35 3.09 18.09
CA MET A 434 -10.04 3.27 16.69
C MET A 434 -8.91 2.32 16.32
N ASN A 435 -9.16 1.43 15.36
CA ASN A 435 -8.11 0.59 14.80
C ASN A 435 -7.35 1.39 13.73
N PHE A 436 -6.03 1.26 13.71
CA PHE A 436 -5.17 2.05 12.85
C PHE A 436 -4.30 1.16 11.98
N ILE A 437 -3.83 1.72 10.87
CA ILE A 437 -3.15 0.98 9.80
C ILE A 437 -1.77 0.43 10.23
N ASP A 438 -1.26 0.88 11.38
CA ASP A 438 -0.10 0.28 12.06
C ASP A 438 -0.43 -1.01 12.84
N GLY A 439 -1.66 -1.52 12.73
CA GLY A 439 -2.14 -2.70 13.42
C GLY A 439 -2.52 -2.47 14.89
N TYR A 440 -2.34 -1.26 15.43
CA TYR A 440 -2.69 -0.95 16.81
C TYR A 440 -4.10 -0.39 16.94
N THR A 441 -4.70 -0.63 18.10
CA THR A 441 -5.99 -0.07 18.47
C THR A 441 -5.81 1.00 19.54
N TYR A 442 -6.50 2.13 19.38
CA TYR A 442 -6.36 3.31 20.24
C TYR A 442 -7.68 3.62 20.93
N PHE A 443 -7.62 3.96 22.21
CA PHE A 443 -8.82 4.35 22.93
C PHE A 443 -9.32 5.71 22.41
N LEU A 444 -10.58 5.74 21.97
CA LEU A 444 -11.21 6.94 21.44
C LEU A 444 -12.04 7.62 22.53
N SER A 445 -13.06 6.94 23.07
CA SER A 445 -13.98 7.53 24.03
C SER A 445 -14.86 6.48 24.72
N ARG A 446 -15.58 6.88 25.76
CA ARG A 446 -16.64 6.07 26.40
C ARG A 446 -18.02 6.35 25.82
N LYS A 447 -18.25 7.50 25.18
CA LYS A 447 -19.56 7.92 24.65
C LYS A 447 -19.41 8.73 23.38
N THR A 448 -20.34 8.54 22.45
CA THR A 448 -20.38 9.30 21.19
C THR A 448 -20.73 10.78 21.35
N THR A 449 -21.15 11.21 22.53
CA THR A 449 -21.41 12.62 22.85
C THR A 449 -20.18 13.38 23.33
N ASP A 450 -19.08 12.68 23.59
CA ASP A 450 -17.85 13.30 24.09
C ASP A 450 -17.21 14.19 23.03
N ALA A 451 -16.44 15.19 23.47
CA ALA A 451 -15.84 16.19 22.59
C ALA A 451 -15.09 15.57 21.42
N VAL A 452 -14.32 14.50 21.64
CA VAL A 452 -13.58 13.78 20.58
C VAL A 452 -14.47 13.22 19.45
N PHE A 453 -15.73 12.91 19.72
CA PHE A 453 -16.67 12.53 18.65
C PHE A 453 -17.24 13.77 17.97
N THR A 454 -17.70 14.74 18.75
CA THR A 454 -18.44 15.90 18.23
C THR A 454 -17.56 16.91 17.51
N SER A 455 -16.38 17.23 18.05
CA SER A 455 -15.43 18.18 17.47
C SER A 455 -14.77 17.67 16.21
N ASN A 456 -14.59 16.34 16.12
CA ASN A 456 -14.00 15.69 14.96
C ASN A 456 -15.07 15.21 13.98
N GLN A 457 -16.33 15.58 14.24
CA GLN A 457 -17.49 15.28 13.42
C GLN A 457 -17.61 13.79 13.07
N LEU A 458 -17.22 12.93 14.02
CA LEU A 458 -17.30 11.50 13.86
C LEU A 458 -18.76 11.11 13.73
N ASP A 459 -19.14 10.73 12.53
CA ASP A 459 -20.47 10.23 12.30
C ASP A 459 -20.59 8.86 12.97
N THR A 460 -21.36 8.87 14.05
CA THR A 460 -21.62 7.71 14.91
C THR A 460 -22.35 6.58 14.19
N THR A 461 -22.94 6.87 13.03
CA THR A 461 -23.48 5.89 12.09
C THR A 461 -22.38 4.91 11.63
N PHE A 462 -21.12 5.36 11.66
CA PHE A 462 -19.97 4.58 11.20
C PHE A 462 -19.16 3.92 12.33
N VAL A 463 -19.78 3.70 13.49
CA VAL A 463 -19.20 2.83 14.54
C VAL A 463 -19.54 1.37 14.27
N MET A 464 -18.55 0.50 14.35
CA MET A 464 -18.71 -0.94 14.26
C MET A 464 -18.66 -1.59 15.63
N SER A 465 -19.54 -2.54 15.93
CA SER A 465 -19.42 -3.31 17.18
C SER A 465 -18.44 -4.48 17.00
N SER A 466 -17.49 -4.64 17.93
CA SER A 466 -16.53 -5.74 17.87
C SER A 466 -17.18 -7.09 18.13
N SER A 467 -16.63 -8.14 17.51
CA SER A 467 -16.89 -9.52 17.90
C SER A 467 -16.45 -9.78 19.35
N PRO A 468 -17.16 -10.61 20.14
CA PRO A 468 -16.74 -10.98 21.49
C PRO A 468 -15.43 -11.81 21.51
N PHE A 469 -15.04 -12.38 20.38
CA PHE A 469 -13.82 -13.16 20.22
C PHE A 469 -12.59 -12.31 19.84
N LEU A 470 -12.77 -10.99 19.69
CA LEU A 470 -11.72 -10.09 19.26
C LEU A 470 -11.01 -9.46 20.46
N SER A 471 -9.73 -9.75 20.63
CA SER A 471 -8.85 -8.98 21.52
C SER A 471 -8.32 -7.76 20.75
N LEU A 472 -8.70 -6.56 21.19
CA LEU A 472 -8.12 -5.33 20.67
C LEU A 472 -6.73 -5.16 21.29
N THR A 473 -5.67 -5.06 20.48
CA THR A 473 -4.34 -4.67 20.95
C THR A 473 -4.33 -3.19 21.27
N VAL A 474 -4.91 -2.85 22.42
CA VAL A 474 -5.08 -1.46 22.86
C VAL A 474 -3.73 -0.90 23.31
N ARG A 475 -3.24 0.12 22.61
CA ARG A 475 -2.00 0.78 22.99
C ARG A 475 -2.21 1.61 24.26
N SER A 476 -1.68 1.12 25.39
CA SER A 476 -1.88 1.74 26.71
C SER A 476 -1.32 3.16 26.78
N GLY A 477 -2.09 4.10 27.32
CA GLY A 477 -1.67 5.51 27.51
C GLY A 477 -1.93 6.43 26.30
N TRP A 478 -2.43 5.88 25.20
CA TRP A 478 -2.71 6.65 23.97
C TRP A 478 -4.22 6.90 23.82
N HIS A 479 -4.57 8.13 23.43
CA HIS A 479 -5.95 8.54 23.21
C HIS A 479 -6.05 9.56 22.08
N VAL A 480 -7.18 9.53 21.36
CA VAL A 480 -7.49 10.53 20.33
C VAL A 480 -8.00 11.81 21.00
N ARG A 481 -7.56 12.98 20.52
CA ARG A 481 -7.91 14.29 21.10
C ARG A 481 -9.13 14.92 20.41
N ALA A 482 -9.83 15.78 21.13
CA ALA A 482 -10.86 16.63 20.56
C ALA A 482 -10.25 17.75 19.70
N ALA A 483 -10.95 18.10 18.61
CA ALA A 483 -10.65 19.12 17.61
C ALA A 483 -9.37 18.86 16.80
N SER A 484 -9.06 17.58 16.57
CA SER A 484 -8.08 17.18 15.56
C SER A 484 -8.85 16.88 14.27
N ASP A 485 -8.73 17.73 13.25
CA ASP A 485 -9.35 17.54 11.92
C ASP A 485 -8.90 16.23 11.22
N VAL A 486 -7.94 15.55 11.83
CA VAL A 486 -7.40 14.20 11.62
C VAL A 486 -8.43 13.10 11.29
N LEU A 487 -9.71 13.18 11.63
CA LEU A 487 -10.57 11.97 11.59
C LEU A 487 -11.23 11.63 10.25
N LEU A 488 -10.81 12.27 9.16
CA LEU A 488 -11.03 11.70 7.82
C LEU A 488 -9.99 10.62 7.47
N HIS A 489 -8.79 10.67 8.06
CA HIS A 489 -7.71 9.66 7.96
C HIS A 489 -6.85 9.70 9.25
N PRO A 490 -6.86 8.67 10.12
CA PRO A 490 -6.47 8.87 11.51
C PRO A 490 -4.97 9.22 11.73
N SER A 491 -4.61 9.78 12.88
CA SER A 491 -3.24 10.20 13.24
C SER A 491 -3.12 10.37 14.77
N LEU A 492 -1.93 10.15 15.35
CA LEU A 492 -1.64 10.20 16.81
C LEU A 492 -0.51 11.16 17.17
N ILE A 493 -0.59 11.76 18.36
CA ILE A 493 0.44 12.65 18.93
C ILE A 493 1.01 12.03 20.21
N THR A 494 2.34 11.99 20.33
CA THR A 494 3.04 11.49 21.53
C THR A 494 3.09 12.54 22.66
N ASN A 495 3.42 12.12 23.89
CA ASN A 495 3.63 13.04 25.03
C ASN A 495 4.79 14.03 24.86
N GLN A 496 5.59 13.90 23.79
CA GLN A 496 6.72 14.78 23.46
C GLN A 496 6.36 15.81 22.37
N GLY A 497 5.12 15.85 21.89
CA GLY A 497 4.67 16.81 20.87
C GLY A 497 4.98 16.40 19.43
N ASN A 498 5.57 15.23 19.21
CA ASN A 498 5.75 14.67 17.87
C ASN A 498 4.44 14.04 17.38
N LEU A 499 4.00 14.45 16.19
CA LEU A 499 2.77 13.99 15.53
C LEU A 499 3.14 12.91 14.49
N TYR A 500 2.57 11.73 14.66
CA TYR A 500 2.61 10.64 13.70
C TYR A 500 1.23 10.56 13.04
N ALA A 501 1.15 11.03 11.81
CA ALA A 501 0.07 10.68 10.92
C ALA A 501 0.55 9.47 10.10
N LEU A 502 -0.10 8.32 10.30
CA LEU A 502 0.10 7.13 9.48
C LEU A 502 -0.94 7.15 8.39
#